data_AF-A0A3F3H751-F1
#
_entry.id   AF-A0A3F3H751-F1
#
_cell.length_a   1.000
_cell.length_b   1.000
_cell.length_c   1.000
_cell.angle_alpha   90.00
_cell.angle_beta   90.00
_cell.angle_gamma   90.00
#
_symmetry.space_group_name_H-M   'P 1'
#
loop_
_entity.id
_entity.type
_entity.pdbx_description
1 polymer ?
#
loop_
_entity_poly.entity_id
_entity_poly.type
_entity_poly.pdbx_seq_one_letter_code
_entity_poly.pdbx_strand_id
1 'polypeptide(L)'
;MGQSLFRGAVSVQEGVDKTNQALQKIDAVYRTGPSLLTQQVAVRNTAANDLNTVNSVISGDDTLSTGEISNLDGLMDQYKANFVTAVQAAQSADEMNQALADFHTNLIKISNQHTKYNLVHQLQQSATDTMTAIENDPTLSASSEQE
;
A
#
# COMPACT_ATOMS: atom_id res chain seq x y z
N MET A 1 -14.19 35.69 -71.86
CA MET A 1 -13.23 35.60 -70.75
C MET A 1 -14.01 35.77 -69.45
N GLY A 2 -13.93 34.81 -68.53
CA GLY A 2 -14.62 34.85 -67.24
C GLY A 2 -14.34 33.56 -66.48
N GLN A 3 -13.10 33.41 -66.01
CA GLN A 3 -12.69 32.24 -65.21
C GLN A 3 -13.47 32.24 -63.90
N SER A 4 -14.18 31.14 -63.65
CA SER A 4 -14.98 30.94 -62.43
C SER A 4 -14.06 30.67 -61.24
N LEU A 5 -14.00 31.63 -60.32
CA LEU A 5 -13.25 31.59 -59.08
C LEU A 5 -14.03 30.80 -58.01
N PHE A 6 -14.11 29.48 -58.15
CA PHE A 6 -14.45 28.58 -57.02
C PHE A 6 -13.22 27.81 -56.57
N ARG A 7 -12.19 28.54 -56.17
CA ARG A 7 -11.01 27.98 -55.51
C ARG A 7 -11.26 28.02 -54.00
N GLY A 8 -11.74 26.93 -53.41
CA GLY A 8 -11.62 26.70 -51.97
C GLY A 8 -12.87 26.33 -51.15
N ALA A 9 -14.04 26.12 -51.74
CA ALA A 9 -15.17 25.57 -51.00
C ALA A 9 -15.04 24.04 -50.93
N VAL A 10 -14.55 23.51 -49.81
CA VAL A 10 -14.79 22.09 -49.47
C VAL A 10 -16.30 21.90 -49.51
N SER A 11 -16.79 20.97 -50.34
CA SER A 11 -18.23 20.71 -50.35
C SER A 11 -18.66 20.22 -48.97
N VAL A 12 -19.88 20.54 -48.53
CA VAL A 12 -20.41 20.05 -47.25
C VAL A 12 -20.26 18.53 -47.15
N GLN A 13 -20.43 17.83 -48.27
CA GLN A 13 -20.26 16.38 -48.36
C GLN A 13 -18.80 15.95 -48.13
N GLU A 14 -17.81 16.58 -48.78
CA GLU A 14 -16.39 16.28 -48.54
C GLU A 14 -15.97 16.56 -47.09
N GLY A 15 -16.56 17.58 -46.47
CA GLY A 15 -16.37 17.86 -45.04
C GLY A 15 -16.92 16.74 -44.16
N VAL A 16 -18.14 16.27 -44.44
CA VAL A 16 -18.76 15.12 -43.75
C VAL A 16 -17.94 13.85 -43.92
N ASP A 17 -17.47 13.57 -45.14
CA ASP A 17 -16.70 12.37 -45.47
C ASP A 17 -15.36 12.35 -44.74
N LYS A 18 -14.67 13.50 -44.64
CA LYS A 18 -13.42 13.64 -43.88
C LYS A 18 -13.64 13.44 -42.38
N THR A 19 -14.72 13.98 -41.82
CA THR A 19 -15.08 13.77 -40.40
C THR A 19 -15.36 12.30 -40.12
N ASN A 20 -16.12 11.62 -40.97
CA ASN A 20 -16.40 10.19 -40.81
C ASN A 20 -15.13 9.34 -40.89
N GLN A 21 -14.22 9.65 -41.82
CA GLN A 21 -12.92 8.98 -41.90
C GLN A 21 -12.06 9.23 -40.66
N ALA A 22 -12.13 10.43 -40.07
CA ALA A 22 -11.41 10.74 -38.84
C ALA A 22 -11.96 9.96 -37.64
N LEU A 23 -13.29 9.86 -37.50
CA LEU A 23 -13.94 9.05 -36.46
C LEU A 23 -13.57 7.57 -36.59
N GLN A 24 -13.62 7.02 -37.80
CA GLN A 24 -13.21 5.63 -38.06
C GLN A 24 -11.73 5.39 -37.70
N LYS A 25 -10.85 6.36 -37.97
CA LYS A 25 -9.44 6.27 -37.57
C LYS A 25 -9.27 6.31 -36.05
N ILE A 26 -10.06 7.13 -35.35
CA ILE A 26 -10.07 7.18 -33.88
C ILE A 26 -10.56 5.85 -33.30
N ASP A 27 -11.69 5.33 -33.78
CA ASP A 27 -12.24 4.06 -33.33
C ASP A 27 -11.29 2.89 -33.60
N ALA A 28 -10.58 2.91 -34.74
CA ALA A 28 -9.62 1.87 -35.08
C ALA A 28 -8.38 1.83 -34.16
N VAL A 29 -8.04 2.94 -33.50
CA VAL A 29 -6.89 3.01 -32.58
C VAL A 29 -7.30 3.05 -31.12
N TYR A 30 -8.57 3.34 -30.81
CA TYR A 30 -9.08 3.35 -29.46
C TYR A 30 -9.09 1.93 -28.88
N ARG A 31 -8.42 1.74 -27.74
CA ARG A 31 -8.45 0.52 -26.95
C ARG A 31 -9.01 0.83 -25.58
N THR A 32 -10.09 0.15 -25.21
CA THR A 32 -10.61 0.23 -23.84
C THR A 32 -9.65 -0.45 -22.89
N GLY A 33 -9.39 0.19 -21.74
CA GLY A 33 -8.66 -0.44 -20.64
C GLY A 33 -9.48 -1.57 -19.99
N PRO A 34 -8.88 -2.29 -19.01
CA PRO A 34 -9.61 -3.29 -18.23
C PRO A 34 -10.87 -2.69 -17.59
N SER A 35 -11.93 -3.50 -17.47
CA SER A 35 -13.16 -3.06 -16.81
C SER A 35 -12.89 -2.63 -15.36
N LEU A 36 -13.72 -1.74 -14.82
CA LEU A 36 -13.61 -1.31 -13.41
C LEU A 36 -13.65 -2.52 -12.46
N LEU A 37 -14.47 -3.53 -12.76
CA LEU A 37 -14.55 -4.76 -11.98
C LEU A 37 -13.23 -5.55 -12.02
N THR A 38 -12.61 -5.68 -13.19
CA THR A 38 -11.30 -6.33 -13.34
C THR A 38 -10.23 -5.62 -12.51
N GLN A 39 -10.25 -4.29 -12.51
CA GLN A 39 -9.31 -3.48 -11.72
C GLN A 39 -9.56 -3.63 -10.21
N GLN A 40 -10.81 -3.65 -9.75
CA GLN A 40 -11.15 -3.91 -8.34
C GLN A 40 -10.58 -5.25 -7.86
N VAL A 41 -10.72 -6.31 -8.68
CA VAL A 41 -10.17 -7.63 -8.35
C VAL A 41 -8.64 -7.58 -8.27
N ALA A 42 -7.98 -6.95 -9.24
CA ALA A 42 -6.53 -6.82 -9.25
C ALA A 42 -6.01 -6.09 -7.99
N VAL A 43 -6.60 -4.95 -7.66
CA VAL A 43 -6.22 -4.14 -6.48
C VAL A 43 -6.45 -4.91 -5.17
N ARG A 44 -7.55 -5.66 -5.04
CA ARG A 44 -7.79 -6.51 -3.85
C ARG A 44 -6.78 -7.65 -3.74
N ASN A 45 -6.38 -8.25 -4.86
CA ASN A 45 -5.38 -9.32 -4.86
C ASN A 45 -4.00 -8.80 -4.44
N THR A 46 -3.60 -7.62 -4.94
CA THR A 46 -2.36 -6.96 -4.50
C THR A 46 -2.38 -6.72 -2.99
N ALA A 47 -3.43 -6.06 -2.49
CA ALA A 47 -3.57 -5.80 -1.05
C ALA A 47 -3.58 -7.09 -0.20
N ALA A 48 -4.18 -8.18 -0.68
CA ALA A 48 -4.17 -9.46 0.01
C ALA A 48 -2.76 -10.04 0.12
N ASN A 49 -1.95 -9.96 -0.94
CA ASN A 49 -0.56 -10.42 -0.91
C ASN A 49 0.30 -9.58 0.05
N ASP A 50 0.13 -8.26 0.04
CA ASP A 50 0.88 -7.36 0.93
C ASP A 50 0.51 -7.61 2.40
N LEU A 51 -0.79 -7.78 2.68
CA LEU A 51 -1.27 -8.12 4.02
C LEU A 51 -0.71 -9.46 4.50
N ASN A 52 -0.70 -10.49 3.64
CA ASN A 52 -0.13 -11.80 3.96
C ASN A 52 1.36 -11.71 4.29
N THR A 53 2.09 -10.83 3.60
CA THR A 53 3.52 -10.59 3.86
C THR A 53 3.72 -10.01 5.26
N VAL A 54 2.96 -8.96 5.62
CA VAL A 54 3.02 -8.36 6.96
C VAL A 54 2.58 -9.36 8.04
N ASN A 55 1.49 -10.09 7.81
CA ASN A 55 0.98 -11.09 8.74
C ASN A 55 1.98 -12.22 9.01
N SER A 56 2.73 -12.64 7.98
CA SER A 56 3.76 -13.69 8.12
C SER A 56 4.92 -13.24 9.00
N VAL A 57 5.31 -11.96 8.92
CA VAL A 57 6.34 -11.38 9.79
C VAL A 57 5.85 -11.37 11.24
N ILE A 58 4.64 -10.88 11.49
CA ILE A 58 4.06 -10.79 12.84
C ILE A 58 3.87 -12.19 13.45
N SER A 59 3.31 -13.13 12.69
CA SER A 59 3.04 -14.49 13.18
C SER A 59 4.31 -15.31 13.41
N GLY A 60 5.41 -14.93 12.75
CA GLY A 60 6.72 -15.56 12.91
C GLY A 60 7.56 -14.97 14.04
N ASP A 61 7.12 -13.88 14.67
CA ASP A 61 7.81 -13.23 15.77
C ASP A 61 7.35 -13.80 17.11
N ASP A 62 8.20 -14.63 17.72
CA ASP A 62 7.95 -15.29 18.99
C ASP A 62 8.24 -14.39 20.21
N THR A 63 8.77 -13.19 19.99
CA THR A 63 9.04 -12.21 21.06
C THR A 63 7.80 -11.40 21.42
N LEU A 64 6.80 -11.37 20.53
CA LEU A 64 5.55 -10.65 20.78
C LEU A 64 4.70 -11.31 21.86
N SER A 65 4.17 -10.48 22.75
CA SER A 65 3.16 -10.90 23.71
C SER A 65 1.78 -11.06 23.05
N THR A 66 0.88 -11.79 23.72
CA THR A 66 -0.51 -11.96 23.26
C THR A 66 -1.25 -10.63 23.07
N GLY A 67 -0.96 -9.63 23.91
CA GLY A 67 -1.56 -8.30 23.80
C GLY A 67 -1.04 -7.52 22.60
N GLU A 68 0.24 -7.66 22.27
CA GLU A 68 0.85 -7.01 21.11
C GLU A 68 0.36 -7.61 19.80
N ILE A 69 0.26 -8.95 19.74
CA ILE A 69 -0.35 -9.68 18.61
C ILE A 69 -1.79 -9.19 18.41
N SER A 70 -2.61 -9.20 19.47
CA SER A 70 -4.01 -8.75 19.37
C SER A 70 -4.14 -7.30 18.91
N ASN A 71 -3.21 -6.41 19.28
CA ASN A 71 -3.21 -5.03 18.81
C ASN A 71 -2.87 -4.93 17.32
N LEU A 72 -1.84 -5.65 16.86
CA LEU A 72 -1.45 -5.67 15.45
C LEU A 72 -2.54 -6.29 14.57
N ASP A 73 -3.16 -7.38 15.01
CA ASP A 73 -4.29 -8.02 14.35
C ASP A 73 -5.49 -7.07 14.24
N GLY A 74 -5.82 -6.37 15.33
CA GLY A 74 -6.89 -5.37 15.32
C GLY A 74 -6.65 -4.24 14.31
N LEU A 75 -5.40 -3.76 14.20
CA LEU A 75 -5.02 -2.78 13.19
C LEU A 75 -5.12 -3.36 11.77
N MET A 76 -4.65 -4.59 11.55
CA MET A 76 -4.76 -5.28 10.26
C MET A 76 -6.22 -5.40 9.81
N ASP A 77 -7.10 -5.86 10.69
CA ASP A 77 -8.52 -6.02 10.39
C ASP A 77 -9.20 -4.69 10.10
N GLN A 78 -8.94 -3.66 10.91
CA GLN A 78 -9.46 -2.33 10.70
C GLN A 78 -9.03 -1.77 9.34
N TYR A 79 -7.74 -1.85 9.01
CA TYR A 79 -7.22 -1.29 7.77
C TYR A 79 -7.67 -2.08 6.54
N LYS A 80 -7.80 -3.40 6.65
CA LYS A 80 -8.40 -4.25 5.60
C LYS A 80 -9.85 -3.87 5.35
N ALA A 81 -10.66 -3.70 6.40
CA ALA A 81 -12.06 -3.32 6.28
C ALA A 81 -12.23 -1.94 5.62
N ASN A 82 -11.41 -0.96 6.03
CA ASN A 82 -11.40 0.38 5.46
C ASN A 82 -11.02 0.35 3.96
N PHE A 83 -9.99 -0.40 3.60
CA PHE A 83 -9.57 -0.57 2.21
C PHE A 83 -10.65 -1.22 1.35
N VAL A 84 -11.27 -2.31 1.81
CA VAL A 84 -12.37 -2.98 1.09
C VAL A 84 -13.51 -2.01 0.84
N THR A 85 -13.88 -1.22 1.85
CA THR A 85 -14.93 -0.19 1.74
C THR A 85 -14.56 0.87 0.70
N ALA A 86 -13.32 1.38 0.73
CA ALA A 86 -12.83 2.38 -0.21
C ALA A 86 -12.82 1.85 -1.66
N VAL A 87 -12.33 0.63 -1.90
CA VAL A 87 -12.32 0.01 -3.23
C VAL A 87 -13.73 -0.27 -3.73
N GLN A 88 -14.68 -0.60 -2.85
CA GLN A 88 -16.07 -0.82 -3.24
C GLN A 88 -16.81 0.48 -3.58
N ALA A 89 -16.43 1.59 -2.94
CA ALA A 89 -16.97 2.92 -3.23
C ALA A 89 -16.32 3.61 -4.44
N ALA A 90 -15.12 3.17 -4.85
CA ALA A 90 -14.38 3.75 -5.96
C ALA A 90 -15.13 3.60 -7.30
N GLN A 91 -15.28 4.70 -8.02
CA GLN A 91 -15.94 4.79 -9.32
C GLN A 91 -14.94 4.85 -10.48
N SER A 92 -13.64 4.96 -10.17
CA SER A 92 -12.57 5.12 -11.13
C SER A 92 -11.30 4.34 -10.75
N ALA A 93 -10.43 4.16 -11.74
CA ALA A 93 -9.11 3.55 -11.56
C ALA A 93 -8.25 4.33 -10.55
N ASP A 94 -8.30 5.66 -10.63
CA ASP A 94 -7.49 6.54 -9.79
C ASP A 94 -7.89 6.45 -8.32
N GLU A 95 -9.19 6.40 -8.03
CA GLU A 95 -9.68 6.21 -6.66
C GLU A 95 -9.29 4.85 -6.09
N MET A 96 -9.31 3.78 -6.89
CA MET A 96 -8.83 2.46 -6.46
C MET A 96 -7.33 2.46 -6.17
N ASN A 97 -6.54 3.12 -7.01
CA ASN A 97 -5.09 3.25 -6.81
C ASN A 97 -4.77 4.10 -5.58
N GLN A 98 -5.55 5.15 -5.31
CA GLN A 98 -5.42 5.93 -4.09
C GLN A 98 -5.76 5.08 -2.85
N ALA A 99 -6.85 4.31 -2.89
CA ALA A 99 -7.22 3.40 -1.81
C ALA A 99 -6.09 2.38 -1.52
N LEU A 100 -5.45 1.86 -2.57
CA LEU A 100 -4.30 0.96 -2.43
C LEU A 100 -3.08 1.67 -1.82
N ALA A 101 -2.76 2.89 -2.25
CA ALA A 101 -1.67 3.68 -1.69
C ALA A 101 -1.89 4.00 -0.19
N ASP A 102 -3.13 4.34 0.19
CA ASP A 102 -3.52 4.56 1.58
C ASP A 102 -3.41 3.27 2.40
N PHE A 103 -3.80 2.13 1.81
CA PHE A 103 -3.63 0.83 2.43
C PHE A 103 -2.15 0.48 2.67
N HIS A 104 -1.27 0.71 1.70
CA HIS A 104 0.18 0.52 1.89
C HIS A 104 0.72 1.41 3.02
N THR A 105 0.28 2.67 3.09
CA THR A 105 0.65 3.57 4.19
C THR A 105 0.22 3.01 5.55
N ASN A 106 -0.95 2.38 5.61
CA ASN A 106 -1.45 1.73 6.82
C ASN A 106 -0.67 0.46 7.17
N LEU A 107 -0.26 -0.36 6.19
CA LEU A 107 0.64 -1.50 6.43
C LEU A 107 2.00 -1.05 6.98
N ILE A 108 2.55 0.06 6.50
CA ILE A 108 3.79 0.65 7.04
C ILE A 108 3.61 1.02 8.52
N LYS A 109 2.45 1.53 8.93
CA LYS A 109 2.17 1.83 10.35
C LYS A 109 2.19 0.57 11.20
N ILE A 110 1.64 -0.54 10.71
CA ILE A 110 1.69 -1.84 11.40
C ILE A 110 3.14 -2.30 11.56
N SER A 111 3.93 -2.27 10.47
CA SER A 111 5.35 -2.66 10.52
C SER A 111 6.18 -1.80 11.46
N ASN A 112 5.90 -0.49 11.52
CA ASN A 112 6.56 0.41 12.47
C ASN A 112 6.18 0.10 13.92
N GLN A 113 4.91 -0.23 14.17
CA GLN A 113 4.45 -0.62 15.50
C GLN A 113 5.06 -1.96 15.94
N HIS A 114 5.15 -2.94 15.04
CA HIS A 114 5.88 -4.20 15.26
C HIS A 114 7.34 -3.95 15.61
N THR A 115 8.03 -3.11 14.82
CA THR A 115 9.43 -2.73 15.07
C THR A 115 9.61 -2.09 16.44
N LYS A 116 8.67 -1.25 16.86
CA LYS A 116 8.68 -0.64 18.19
C LYS A 116 8.60 -1.68 19.31
N TYR A 117 7.74 -2.70 19.18
CA TYR A 117 7.68 -3.78 20.17
C TYR A 117 9.02 -4.51 20.27
N ASN A 118 9.62 -4.88 19.14
CA ASN A 118 10.91 -5.58 19.14
C ASN A 118 12.03 -4.74 19.77
N LEU A 119 12.07 -3.43 19.51
CA LEU A 119 13.03 -2.54 20.15
C LEU A 119 12.81 -2.45 21.67
N VAL A 120 11.56 -2.44 22.14
CA VAL A 120 11.26 -2.46 23.58
C VAL A 120 11.73 -3.78 24.20
N HIS A 121 11.45 -4.93 23.57
CA HIS A 121 11.90 -6.24 24.04
C HIS A 121 13.43 -6.34 24.11
N GLN A 122 14.14 -5.85 23.08
CA GLN A 122 15.60 -5.82 23.06
C GLN A 122 16.18 -4.93 24.18
N LEU A 123 15.58 -3.77 24.42
CA LEU A 123 16.00 -2.87 25.51
C LEU A 123 15.77 -3.51 26.88
N GLN A 124 14.64 -4.19 27.07
CA GLN A 124 14.33 -4.91 28.31
C GLN A 124 15.32 -6.05 28.56
N GLN A 125 15.60 -6.86 27.54
CA GLN A 125 16.58 -7.95 27.65
C GLN A 125 17.96 -7.40 27.99
N SER A 126 18.42 -6.35 27.29
CA SER A 126 19.71 -5.72 27.57
C SER A 126 19.81 -5.15 28.99
N ALA A 127 18.72 -4.58 29.51
CA ALA A 127 18.66 -4.10 30.89
C ALA A 127 18.75 -5.26 31.89
N THR A 128 18.02 -6.36 31.66
CA THR A 128 18.07 -7.57 32.49
C THR A 128 19.46 -8.21 32.48
N ASP A 129 20.09 -8.33 31.33
CA ASP A 129 21.45 -8.88 31.20
C ASP A 129 22.47 -8.02 31.97
N THR A 130 22.35 -6.70 31.85
CA THR A 130 23.21 -5.75 32.56
C THR A 130 23.02 -5.86 34.08
N MET A 131 21.77 -5.92 34.55
CA MET A 131 21.46 -6.09 35.97
C MET A 131 22.03 -7.40 36.51
N THR A 132 21.85 -8.50 35.77
CA THR A 132 22.39 -9.82 36.11
C THR A 132 23.93 -9.80 36.17
N ALA A 133 24.58 -9.12 35.23
CA ALA A 133 26.04 -9.00 35.22
C ALA A 133 26.55 -8.23 36.44
N ILE A 134 25.87 -7.13 36.83
CA ILE A 134 26.19 -6.35 38.03
C ILE A 134 25.98 -7.19 39.30
N GLU A 135 24.85 -7.88 39.42
CA GLU A 135 24.54 -8.71 40.60
C GLU A 135 25.56 -9.84 40.80
N ASN A 136 26.08 -10.39 39.70
CA ASN A 136 27.06 -11.48 39.72
C ASN A 136 28.51 -11.01 39.69
N ASP A 137 28.79 -9.70 39.71
CA ASP A 137 30.15 -9.18 39.68
C ASP A 137 30.83 -9.38 41.06
N PRO A 138 31.82 -10.28 41.18
CA PRO A 138 32.49 -10.55 42.45
C PRO A 138 33.40 -9.40 42.91
N THR A 139 33.73 -8.46 42.02
CA THR A 139 34.55 -7.29 42.35
C THR A 139 33.73 -6.18 43.01
N LEU A 140 32.41 -6.16 42.79
CA LEU A 140 31.49 -5.22 43.43
C LEU A 140 31.17 -5.58 44.90
N SER A 141 31.47 -6.80 45.33
CA SER A 141 31.26 -7.29 46.70
C SER A 141 32.53 -7.32 47.57
N ALA A 142 33.69 -6.92 47.03
CA ALA A 142 34.99 -7.03 47.71
C ALA A 142 35.55 -5.71 48.29
N SER A 143 34.74 -4.67 48.46
CA SER A 143 35.10 -3.51 49.31
C SER A 143 34.55 -3.68 50.72
N SER A 144 35.04 -4.70 51.42
CA SER A 144 34.99 -4.74 52.87
C SER A 144 36.42 -4.93 53.35
N GLU A 145 36.99 -3.82 53.85
CA GLU A 145 38.01 -3.76 54.89
C GLU A 145 39.31 -4.55 54.63
N GLN A 146 40.31 -3.87 54.07
CA GLN A 146 41.67 -4.04 54.55
C GLN A 146 42.13 -2.69 55.12
N GLU A 147 42.07 -2.64 56.46
CA GLU A 147 42.76 -1.69 57.34
C GLU A 147 44.27 -1.63 57.05
#